data_AF-D0P2M2-F1
#
_entry.id   AF-D0P2M2-F1
#
_cell.length_a   1.000
_cell.length_b   1.000
_cell.length_c   1.000
_cell.angle_alpha   90.00
_cell.angle_beta   90.00
_cell.angle_gamma   90.00
#
_symmetry.space_group_name_H-M   'P 1'
#
loop_
_entity.id
_entity.type
_entity.pdbx_description
1 polymer ?
#
loop_
_entity_poly.entity_id
_entity_poly.type
_entity_poly.pdbx_seq_one_letter_code
_entity_poly.pdbx_strand_id
1 'polypeptide(L)'
;MARVGVDALNVQNHTAQLVEAQRALVEELRRDDQRVKRAELEIRQRNDEIEKKMLRLDRLNKKYEQLVSKMEDADTGPLEAIIKNLVRETKIGREDNTAKQKQWLNTQTALVHAASEAQELSDRNQERKSKTSVLEQKQLRLQHELHEMQRELRDLSNGIASLHADTGRLNDLIARQGSRHDDLLNSNHALELEFASELRELEATSVSMEARAATLRQEKQELLGRVVEVERQLMLWEKKIQLEKETQAALDPEVGQAEARSMEKEIHRMRLRLETLQRSQEQMLQDMEQAVHKRDVIALRGRSKKEQEADLTFAALTAKVSTLQNQLRKSERDASRLDKSIRKQLVAGEDVSFQLEKVSAELKVDEERGLSLQRAINTALYDKQRYIDAAARKLRMTKRFDSLCRGVANGPANETQAASALEKAKEGVEKVRAIVVMLQKQNPHLAEVLPRVLLLAENPPPMEK
;
A
#
# COMPACT_ATOMS: atom_id res chain seq x y z
N MET A 1 167.53 96.15 -68.58
CA MET A 1 168.13 95.61 -67.35
C MET A 1 167.77 96.48 -66.13
N ALA A 2 166.48 96.68 -65.80
CA ALA A 2 166.09 97.63 -64.74
C ALA A 2 164.99 97.14 -63.77
N ARG A 3 164.03 96.31 -64.21
CA ARG A 3 162.95 95.80 -63.33
C ARG A 3 163.45 94.91 -62.19
N VAL A 4 164.26 93.90 -62.52
CA VAL A 4 164.67 92.82 -61.59
C VAL A 4 165.35 93.34 -60.31
N GLY A 5 166.13 94.42 -60.38
CA GLY A 5 166.79 95.01 -59.19
C GLY A 5 165.82 95.70 -58.23
N VAL A 6 164.74 96.29 -58.74
CA VAL A 6 163.70 96.91 -57.90
C VAL A 6 162.87 95.84 -57.22
N ASP A 7 162.45 94.81 -57.96
CA ASP A 7 161.67 93.69 -57.42
C ASP A 7 162.43 92.93 -56.32
N ALA A 8 163.74 92.70 -56.51
CA ALA A 8 164.60 92.07 -55.50
C ALA A 8 164.70 92.89 -54.20
N LEU A 9 164.92 94.21 -54.28
CA LEU A 9 164.93 95.09 -53.12
C LEU A 9 163.57 95.17 -52.41
N ASN A 10 162.47 95.15 -53.17
CA ASN A 10 161.13 95.20 -52.63
C ASN A 10 160.79 93.90 -51.87
N VAL A 11 161.13 92.74 -52.43
CA VAL A 11 161.05 91.44 -51.73
C VAL A 11 161.93 91.42 -50.48
N GLN A 12 163.17 91.94 -50.55
CA GLN A 12 164.08 91.93 -49.41
C GLN A 12 163.59 92.82 -48.26
N ASN A 13 163.03 94.01 -48.55
CA ASN A 13 162.36 94.85 -47.55
C ASN A 13 161.13 94.15 -46.95
N HIS A 14 160.30 93.51 -47.77
CA HIS A 14 159.11 92.81 -47.26
C HIS A 14 159.49 91.59 -46.40
N THR A 15 160.58 90.90 -46.74
CA THR A 15 161.15 89.82 -45.92
C THR A 15 161.68 90.36 -44.58
N ALA A 16 162.34 91.52 -44.58
CA ALA A 16 162.79 92.17 -43.34
C ALA A 16 161.61 92.57 -42.44
N GLN A 17 160.56 93.18 -43.01
CA GLN A 17 159.31 93.51 -42.30
C GLN A 17 158.64 92.26 -41.71
N LEU A 18 158.60 91.15 -42.45
CA LEU A 18 158.04 89.88 -41.97
C LEU A 18 158.87 89.27 -40.83
N VAL A 19 160.21 89.35 -40.88
CA VAL A 19 161.08 88.90 -39.78
C VAL A 19 160.93 89.78 -38.54
N GLU A 20 160.75 91.09 -38.71
CA GLU A 20 160.53 92.03 -37.60
C GLU A 20 159.14 91.83 -36.96
N ALA A 21 158.09 91.65 -37.78
CA ALA A 21 156.75 91.27 -37.32
C ALA A 21 156.75 89.89 -36.63
N GLN A 22 157.50 88.91 -37.15
CA GLN A 22 157.65 87.60 -36.51
C GLN A 22 158.35 87.71 -35.14
N ARG A 23 159.37 88.56 -35.01
CA ARG A 23 160.02 88.84 -33.72
C ARG A 23 159.07 89.52 -32.73
N ALA A 24 158.28 90.49 -33.18
CA ALA A 24 157.26 91.14 -32.36
C ALA A 24 156.24 90.12 -31.83
N LEU A 25 155.67 89.30 -32.71
CA LEU A 25 154.73 88.23 -32.34
C LEU A 25 155.34 87.19 -31.40
N VAL A 26 156.61 86.82 -31.57
CA VAL A 26 157.29 85.88 -30.66
C VAL A 26 157.48 86.48 -29.26
N GLU A 27 157.80 87.76 -29.13
CA GLU A 27 157.90 88.42 -27.82
C GLU A 27 156.52 88.73 -27.20
N GLU A 28 155.47 88.97 -27.99
CA GLU A 28 154.09 89.00 -27.46
C GLU A 28 153.66 87.63 -26.95
N LEU A 29 153.87 86.55 -27.72
CA LEU A 29 153.58 85.19 -27.30
C LEU A 29 154.32 84.84 -25.99
N ARG A 30 155.59 85.28 -25.86
CA ARG A 30 156.42 85.09 -24.66
C ARG A 30 155.92 85.90 -23.46
N ARG A 31 155.37 87.10 -23.67
CA ARG A 31 154.74 87.90 -22.60
C ARG A 31 153.45 87.27 -22.11
N ASP A 32 152.63 86.74 -23.01
CA ASP A 32 151.39 86.05 -22.65
C ASP A 32 151.66 84.69 -21.99
N ASP A 33 152.66 83.95 -22.43
CA ASP A 33 153.15 82.74 -21.75
C ASP A 33 153.63 83.04 -20.30
N GLN A 34 154.25 84.21 -20.06
CA GLN A 34 154.54 84.73 -18.72
C GLN A 34 153.32 85.25 -17.94
N ARG A 35 152.19 85.58 -18.60
CA ARG A 35 150.92 85.93 -17.93
C ARG A 35 150.16 84.67 -17.53
N VAL A 36 150.09 83.67 -18.41
CA VAL A 36 149.52 82.33 -18.14
C VAL A 36 150.23 81.70 -16.95
N LYS A 37 151.57 81.66 -16.94
CA LYS A 37 152.35 81.10 -15.81
C LYS A 37 152.14 81.82 -14.48
N ARG A 38 151.79 83.12 -14.49
CA ARG A 38 151.38 83.86 -13.29
C ARG A 38 149.96 83.51 -12.85
N ALA A 39 149.01 83.46 -13.79
CA ALA A 39 147.62 83.09 -13.52
C ALA A 39 147.51 81.66 -12.96
N GLU A 40 148.22 80.68 -13.54
CA GLU A 40 148.28 79.31 -13.02
C GLU A 40 148.78 79.23 -11.58
N LEU A 41 149.74 80.08 -11.21
CA LEU A 41 150.35 80.08 -9.88
C LEU A 41 149.41 80.74 -8.85
N GLU A 42 148.70 81.81 -9.24
CA GLU A 42 147.61 82.37 -8.42
C GLU A 42 146.44 81.39 -8.24
N ILE A 43 146.06 80.66 -9.30
CA ILE A 43 145.01 79.62 -9.24
C ILE A 43 145.41 78.51 -8.25
N ARG A 44 146.66 78.02 -8.29
CA ARG A 44 147.17 77.05 -7.30
C ARG A 44 147.07 77.61 -5.88
N GLN A 45 147.53 78.84 -5.63
CA GLN A 45 147.45 79.49 -4.31
C GLN A 45 146.01 79.68 -3.82
N ARG A 46 145.06 79.98 -4.71
CA ARG A 46 143.64 80.11 -4.35
C ARG A 46 142.98 78.76 -4.05
N ASN A 47 143.34 77.68 -4.75
CA ASN A 47 142.88 76.34 -4.42
C ASN A 47 143.40 75.88 -3.05
N ASP A 48 144.69 76.12 -2.77
CA ASP A 48 145.31 75.92 -1.46
C ASP A 48 144.56 76.64 -0.32
N GLU A 49 144.10 77.88 -0.56
CA GLU A 49 143.26 78.61 0.38
C GLU A 49 141.86 78.02 0.52
N ILE A 50 141.26 77.54 -0.57
CA ILE A 50 139.92 76.92 -0.56
C ILE A 50 139.95 75.62 0.25
N GLU A 51 140.96 74.76 0.07
CA GLU A 51 141.13 73.55 0.90
C GLU A 51 141.28 73.89 2.39
N LYS A 52 142.12 74.89 2.72
CA LYS A 52 142.30 75.36 4.11
C LYS A 52 141.00 75.94 4.70
N LYS A 53 140.16 76.58 3.87
CA LYS A 53 138.83 77.09 4.26
C LYS A 53 137.83 75.95 4.43
N MET A 54 137.80 74.96 3.54
CA MET A 54 136.95 73.75 3.67
C MET A 54 137.29 72.97 4.93
N LEU A 55 138.57 72.65 5.17
CA LEU A 55 139.03 71.97 6.40
C LEU A 55 138.70 72.74 7.68
N ARG A 56 138.59 74.07 7.61
CA ARG A 56 138.10 74.90 8.72
C ARG A 56 136.58 74.85 8.85
N LEU A 57 135.85 74.81 7.74
CA LEU A 57 134.39 74.69 7.68
C LEU A 57 133.94 73.33 8.23
N ASP A 58 134.56 72.21 7.82
CA ASP A 58 134.30 70.87 8.35
C ASP A 58 134.54 70.78 9.87
N ARG A 59 135.60 71.44 10.37
CA ARG A 59 135.89 71.55 11.80
C ARG A 59 134.88 72.42 12.56
N LEU A 60 134.26 73.41 11.91
CA LEU A 60 133.14 74.15 12.48
C LEU A 60 131.85 73.32 12.43
N ASN A 61 131.58 72.60 11.34
CA ASN A 61 130.39 71.78 11.19
C ASN A 61 130.35 70.66 12.23
N LYS A 62 131.46 69.95 12.45
CA LYS A 62 131.59 68.97 13.53
C LYS A 62 131.45 69.59 14.93
N LYS A 63 131.84 70.85 15.14
CA LYS A 63 131.57 71.57 16.40
C LYS A 63 130.11 71.99 16.53
N TYR A 64 129.44 72.33 15.43
CA TYR A 64 128.01 72.64 15.41
C TYR A 64 127.18 71.39 15.70
N GLU A 65 127.46 70.26 15.05
CA GLU A 65 126.89 68.94 15.34
C GLU A 65 127.09 68.54 16.80
N GLN A 66 128.30 68.73 17.35
CA GLN A 66 128.62 68.50 18.78
C GLN A 66 127.97 69.48 19.78
N LEU A 67 127.39 70.59 19.31
CA LEU A 67 126.62 71.52 20.15
C LEU A 67 125.12 71.23 20.04
N VAL A 68 124.60 71.00 18.83
CA VAL A 68 123.20 70.61 18.60
C VAL A 68 122.87 69.31 19.35
N SER A 69 123.68 68.26 19.20
CA SER A 69 123.54 66.99 19.93
C SER A 69 123.75 67.09 21.45
N LYS A 70 124.11 68.26 21.98
CA LYS A 70 124.18 68.55 23.43
C LYS A 70 123.10 69.51 23.92
N MET A 71 122.36 70.16 23.02
CA MET A 71 121.18 70.96 23.40
C MET A 71 119.93 70.10 23.54
N GLU A 72 119.78 69.03 22.75
CA GLU A 72 118.59 68.16 22.80
C GLU A 72 118.36 67.47 24.16
N ASP A 73 119.42 67.20 24.93
CA ASP A 73 119.36 66.63 26.29
C ASP A 73 119.45 67.66 27.44
N ALA A 74 119.86 68.91 27.15
CA ALA A 74 120.10 69.93 28.19
C ALA A 74 118.83 70.75 28.51
N ASP A 75 118.06 71.11 27.48
CA ASP A 75 116.85 71.93 27.61
C ASP A 75 115.60 71.05 27.79
N THR A 76 115.57 70.25 28.87
CA THR A 76 114.35 69.57 29.34
C THR A 76 114.11 69.82 30.83
N GLY A 77 113.71 71.05 31.17
CA GLY A 77 113.21 71.36 32.52
C GLY A 77 111.97 70.52 32.89
N PRO A 78 111.70 70.28 34.19
CA PRO A 78 110.63 69.38 34.62
C PRO A 78 109.23 69.77 34.12
N LEU A 79 108.97 71.08 33.94
CA LEU A 79 107.72 71.56 33.34
C LEU A 79 107.57 71.15 31.87
N GLU A 80 108.65 71.13 31.08
CA GLU A 80 108.58 70.65 29.70
C GLU A 80 108.45 69.13 29.62
N ALA A 81 109.08 68.39 30.52
CA ALA A 81 108.86 66.95 30.65
C ALA A 81 107.39 66.63 30.98
N ILE A 82 106.79 67.41 31.89
CA ILE A 82 105.35 67.34 32.21
C ILE A 82 104.50 67.70 30.99
N ILE A 83 104.79 68.79 30.26
CA ILE A 83 104.05 69.16 29.04
C ILE A 83 104.17 68.08 27.96
N LYS A 84 105.38 67.57 27.68
CA LYS A 84 105.63 66.47 26.72
C LYS A 84 104.87 65.20 27.14
N ASN A 85 104.75 64.91 28.44
CA ASN A 85 103.96 63.79 28.93
C ASN A 85 102.44 64.03 28.85
N LEU A 86 101.93 65.21 29.24
CA LEU A 86 100.51 65.57 29.12
C LEU A 86 100.05 65.59 27.66
N VAL A 87 100.90 65.99 26.72
CA VAL A 87 100.63 65.90 25.27
C VAL A 87 100.59 64.43 24.81
N ARG A 88 101.46 63.56 25.34
CA ARG A 88 101.44 62.11 25.08
C ARG A 88 100.16 61.46 25.64
N GLU A 89 99.80 61.74 26.89
CA GLU A 89 98.57 61.26 27.54
C GLU A 89 97.31 61.79 26.83
N THR A 90 97.30 63.05 26.42
CA THR A 90 96.23 63.63 25.59
C THR A 90 96.15 62.95 24.22
N LYS A 91 97.28 62.59 23.61
CA LYS A 91 97.30 61.83 22.35
C LYS A 91 96.74 60.41 22.55
N ILE A 92 97.22 59.67 23.53
CA ILE A 92 96.74 58.32 23.86
C ILE A 92 95.24 58.37 24.17
N GLY A 93 94.81 59.31 25.02
CA GLY A 93 93.40 59.50 25.35
C GLY A 93 92.51 59.87 24.15
N ARG A 94 93.05 60.59 23.14
CA ARG A 94 92.36 60.81 21.85
C ARG A 94 92.29 59.53 21.03
N GLU A 95 93.38 58.78 20.92
CA GLU A 95 93.45 57.53 20.16
C GLU A 95 92.48 56.49 20.77
N ASP A 96 92.50 56.29 22.08
CA ASP A 96 91.54 55.49 22.86
C ASP A 96 90.09 55.95 22.67
N ASN A 97 89.83 57.27 22.65
CA ASN A 97 88.49 57.80 22.41
C ASN A 97 88.03 57.47 20.98
N THR A 98 88.88 57.64 19.96
CA THR A 98 88.53 57.21 18.59
C THR A 98 88.35 55.70 18.45
N ALA A 99 89.10 54.89 19.21
CA ALA A 99 88.92 53.44 19.25
C ALA A 99 87.58 53.07 19.89
N LYS A 100 87.21 53.69 21.01
CA LYS A 100 85.92 53.52 21.69
C LYS A 100 84.75 54.04 20.86
N GLN A 101 84.92 55.13 20.11
CA GLN A 101 83.92 55.62 19.14
C GLN A 101 83.70 54.62 18.00
N LYS A 102 84.77 54.05 17.42
CA LYS A 102 84.68 53.00 16.39
C LYS A 102 84.01 51.73 16.95
N GLN A 103 84.38 51.31 18.15
CA GLN A 103 83.74 50.17 18.81
C GLN A 103 82.25 50.44 19.07
N TRP A 104 81.91 51.62 19.59
CA TRP A 104 80.54 52.04 19.84
C TRP A 104 79.71 52.06 18.56
N LEU A 105 80.22 52.68 17.48
CA LEU A 105 79.57 52.68 16.17
C LEU A 105 79.34 51.25 15.65
N ASN A 106 80.35 50.38 15.72
CA ASN A 106 80.21 48.97 15.32
C ASN A 106 79.13 48.25 16.15
N THR A 107 79.09 48.45 17.47
CA THR A 107 78.04 47.87 18.32
C THR A 107 76.66 48.48 18.07
N GLN A 108 76.58 49.76 17.72
CA GLN A 108 75.33 50.45 17.39
C GLN A 108 74.78 49.97 16.04
N THR A 109 75.63 49.79 15.04
CA THR A 109 75.27 49.18 13.75
C THR A 109 74.80 47.73 13.94
N ALA A 110 75.52 46.92 14.74
CA ALA A 110 75.09 45.56 15.07
C ALA A 110 73.74 45.53 15.82
N LEU A 111 73.52 46.46 16.76
CA LEU A 111 72.25 46.60 17.48
C LEU A 111 71.10 46.99 16.55
N VAL A 112 71.33 47.90 15.59
CA VAL A 112 70.33 48.30 14.59
C VAL A 112 69.99 47.14 13.65
N HIS A 113 70.98 46.36 13.20
CA HIS A 113 70.73 45.15 12.41
C HIS A 113 69.91 44.12 13.21
N ALA A 114 70.34 43.78 14.43
CA ALA A 114 69.61 42.85 15.30
C ALA A 114 68.18 43.32 15.62
N ALA A 115 67.95 44.64 15.78
CA ALA A 115 66.62 45.20 15.94
C ALA A 115 65.76 45.06 14.68
N SER A 116 66.34 45.27 13.49
CA SER A 116 65.62 45.06 12.22
C SER A 116 65.29 43.59 11.97
N GLU A 117 66.22 42.66 12.26
CA GLU A 117 65.98 41.22 12.20
C GLU A 117 64.91 40.76 13.19
N ALA A 118 64.94 41.28 14.42
CA ALA A 118 63.91 41.00 15.43
C ALA A 118 62.52 41.50 14.99
N GLN A 119 62.44 42.66 14.32
CA GLN A 119 61.19 43.16 13.75
C GLN A 119 60.69 42.27 12.60
N GLU A 120 61.55 41.91 11.64
CA GLU A 120 61.17 40.99 10.56
C GLU A 120 60.71 39.61 11.10
N LEU A 121 61.37 39.10 12.14
CA LEU A 121 60.98 37.85 12.80
C LEU A 121 59.65 37.98 13.54
N SER A 122 59.38 39.13 14.15
CA SER A 122 58.08 39.46 14.77
C SER A 122 56.95 39.46 13.73
N ASP A 123 57.15 40.14 12.60
CA ASP A 123 56.17 40.23 11.52
C ASP A 123 55.91 38.86 10.86
N ARG A 124 56.97 38.09 10.59
CA ARG A 124 56.88 36.69 10.12
C ARG A 124 56.19 35.78 11.14
N ASN A 125 56.36 36.01 12.44
CA ASN A 125 55.68 35.26 13.50
C ASN A 125 54.18 35.61 13.54
N GLN A 126 53.83 36.89 13.40
CA GLN A 126 52.44 37.33 13.36
C GLN A 126 51.71 36.83 12.11
N GLU A 127 52.37 36.81 10.96
CA GLU A 127 51.86 36.22 9.72
C GLU A 127 51.66 34.70 9.83
N ARG A 128 52.56 34.00 10.54
CA ARG A 128 52.38 32.56 10.85
C ARG A 128 51.21 32.32 11.79
N LYS A 129 51.04 33.13 12.85
CA LYS A 129 49.90 33.03 13.78
C LYS A 129 48.56 33.22 13.08
N SER A 130 48.43 34.20 12.19
CA SER A 130 47.18 34.41 11.44
C SER A 130 46.90 33.25 10.47
N LYS A 131 47.92 32.73 9.77
CA LYS A 131 47.81 31.52 8.94
C LYS A 131 47.37 30.30 9.74
N THR A 132 47.96 30.06 10.92
CA THR A 132 47.55 28.97 11.83
C THR A 132 46.09 29.12 12.25
N SER A 133 45.65 30.30 12.69
CA SER A 133 44.26 30.52 13.12
C SER A 133 43.25 30.30 12.00
N VAL A 134 43.56 30.69 10.76
CA VAL A 134 42.72 30.42 9.58
C VAL A 134 42.67 28.92 9.25
N LEU A 135 43.78 28.20 9.43
CA LEU A 135 43.82 26.74 9.25
C LEU A 135 43.05 25.99 10.34
N GLU A 136 43.16 26.41 11.60
CA GLU A 136 42.37 25.88 12.74
C GLU A 136 40.86 26.08 12.50
N GLN A 137 40.43 27.27 12.08
CA GLN A 137 39.04 27.52 11.72
C GLN A 137 38.57 26.67 10.52
N LYS A 138 39.44 26.44 9.52
CA LYS A 138 39.11 25.55 8.39
C LYS A 138 39.02 24.09 8.85
N GLN A 139 39.91 23.65 9.74
CA GLN A 139 39.88 22.31 10.32
C GLN A 139 38.58 22.09 11.12
N LEU A 140 38.18 23.05 11.96
CA LEU A 140 36.94 22.95 12.74
C LEU A 140 35.69 22.84 11.85
N ARG A 141 35.62 23.59 10.73
CA ARG A 141 34.52 23.45 9.75
C ARG A 141 34.51 22.06 9.09
N LEU A 142 35.65 21.62 8.56
CA LEU A 142 35.77 20.29 7.93
C LEU A 142 35.49 19.14 8.92
N GLN A 143 35.85 19.32 10.20
CA GLN A 143 35.49 18.39 11.26
C GLN A 143 33.98 18.38 11.52
N HIS A 144 33.32 19.55 11.58
CA HIS A 144 31.87 19.63 11.75
C HIS A 144 31.12 18.97 10.59
N GLU A 145 31.45 19.33 9.34
CA GLU A 145 30.92 18.74 8.10
C GLU A 145 31.08 17.20 8.12
N LEU A 146 32.25 16.70 8.53
CA LEU A 146 32.51 15.26 8.63
C LEU A 146 31.66 14.56 9.72
N HIS A 147 31.38 15.21 10.85
CA HIS A 147 30.48 14.66 11.88
C HIS A 147 29.02 14.64 11.41
N GLU A 148 28.59 15.63 10.61
CA GLU A 148 27.26 15.66 9.99
C GLU A 148 27.11 14.56 8.95
N MET A 149 28.05 14.43 8.00
CA MET A 149 28.07 13.31 7.04
C MET A 149 28.10 11.94 7.74
N GLN A 150 28.86 11.80 8.83
CA GLN A 150 28.86 10.56 9.65
C GLN A 150 27.53 10.32 10.37
N ARG A 151 26.75 11.36 10.68
CA ARG A 151 25.39 11.21 11.22
C ARG A 151 24.44 10.76 10.11
N GLU A 152 24.43 11.43 8.97
CA GLU A 152 23.59 11.07 7.81
C GLU A 152 23.84 9.63 7.36
N LEU A 153 25.10 9.19 7.29
CA LEU A 153 25.44 7.79 6.96
C LEU A 153 24.89 6.78 7.97
N ARG A 154 24.84 7.12 9.27
CA ARG A 154 24.22 6.26 10.30
C ARG A 154 22.70 6.26 10.18
N ASP A 155 22.08 7.42 9.99
CA ASP A 155 20.63 7.54 9.85
C ASP A 155 20.13 6.83 8.56
N LEU A 156 20.88 6.91 7.46
CA LEU A 156 20.65 6.13 6.24
C LEU A 156 20.87 4.62 6.45
N SER A 157 21.94 4.21 7.14
CA SER A 157 22.19 2.79 7.46
C SER A 157 21.08 2.20 8.34
N ASN A 158 20.55 2.96 9.28
CA ASN A 158 19.41 2.58 10.11
C ASN A 158 18.13 2.46 9.26
N GLY A 159 17.90 3.38 8.33
CA GLY A 159 16.80 3.31 7.36
C GLY A 159 16.87 2.05 6.48
N ILE A 160 18.06 1.74 5.94
CA ILE A 160 18.30 0.51 5.16
C ILE A 160 18.04 -0.75 5.99
N ALA A 161 18.50 -0.79 7.25
CA ALA A 161 18.22 -1.90 8.16
C ALA A 161 16.71 -2.07 8.44
N SER A 162 15.97 -0.98 8.63
CA SER A 162 14.51 -1.00 8.77
C SER A 162 13.83 -1.55 7.51
N LEU A 163 14.24 -1.10 6.32
CA LEU A 163 13.67 -1.57 5.05
C LEU A 163 13.96 -3.05 4.77
N HIS A 164 15.12 -3.57 5.19
CA HIS A 164 15.38 -5.01 5.16
C HIS A 164 14.50 -5.80 6.14
N ALA A 165 14.28 -5.29 7.36
CA ALA A 165 13.36 -5.91 8.31
C ALA A 165 11.90 -5.89 7.79
N ASP A 166 11.48 -4.82 7.14
CA ASP A 166 10.16 -4.69 6.50
C ASP A 166 10.01 -5.66 5.33
N THR A 167 11.06 -5.80 4.50
CA THR A 167 11.09 -6.77 3.39
C THR A 167 11.01 -8.21 3.89
N GLY A 168 11.70 -8.55 4.99
CA GLY A 168 11.56 -9.84 5.66
C GLY A 168 10.14 -10.10 6.15
N ARG A 169 9.54 -9.13 6.85
CA ARG A 169 8.15 -9.23 7.33
C ARG A 169 7.13 -9.36 6.19
N LEU A 170 7.35 -8.70 5.06
CA LEU A 170 6.52 -8.84 3.85
C LEU A 170 6.67 -10.23 3.23
N ASN A 171 7.88 -10.76 3.13
CA ASN A 171 8.12 -12.12 2.62
C ASN A 171 7.46 -13.19 3.52
N ASP A 172 7.55 -13.06 4.84
CA ASP A 172 6.86 -13.93 5.80
C ASP A 172 5.33 -13.89 5.62
N LEU A 173 4.76 -12.70 5.40
CA LEU A 173 3.33 -12.53 5.14
C LEU A 173 2.91 -13.13 3.79
N ILE A 174 3.73 -12.96 2.74
CA ILE A 174 3.50 -13.57 1.43
C ILE A 174 3.54 -15.10 1.53
N ALA A 175 4.51 -15.68 2.23
CA ALA A 175 4.61 -17.13 2.43
C ALA A 175 3.40 -17.69 3.21
N ARG A 176 2.99 -17.02 4.29
CA ARG A 176 1.78 -17.39 5.07
C ARG A 176 0.51 -17.28 4.25
N GLN A 177 0.37 -16.23 3.44
CA GLN A 177 -0.79 -16.02 2.59
C GLN A 177 -0.82 -16.99 1.40
N GLY A 178 0.34 -17.39 0.87
CA GLY A 178 0.49 -18.45 -0.13
C GLY A 178 0.01 -19.79 0.42
N SER A 179 0.59 -20.26 1.54
CA SER A 179 0.14 -21.50 2.21
C SER A 179 -1.38 -21.49 2.45
N ARG A 180 -1.92 -20.40 3.01
CA ARG A 180 -3.37 -20.27 3.25
C ARG A 180 -4.20 -20.25 1.97
N HIS A 181 -3.67 -19.75 0.86
CA HIS A 181 -4.34 -19.80 -0.43
C HIS A 181 -4.38 -21.23 -0.97
N ASP A 182 -3.26 -21.95 -0.90
CA ASP A 182 -3.16 -23.35 -1.32
C ASP A 182 -4.05 -24.25 -0.45
N ASP A 183 -4.07 -24.05 0.87
CA ASP A 183 -4.96 -24.74 1.82
C ASP A 183 -6.45 -24.54 1.44
N LEU A 184 -6.83 -23.31 1.08
CA LEU A 184 -8.21 -22.98 0.67
C LEU A 184 -8.55 -23.54 -0.72
N LEU A 185 -7.61 -23.55 -1.66
CA LEU A 185 -7.79 -24.17 -2.98
C LEU A 185 -7.96 -25.68 -2.86
N ASN A 186 -7.12 -26.35 -2.06
CA ASN A 186 -7.20 -27.78 -1.79
C ASN A 186 -8.52 -28.15 -1.09
N SER A 187 -8.95 -27.36 -0.10
CA SER A 187 -10.24 -27.56 0.59
C SER A 187 -11.44 -27.35 -0.34
N ASN A 188 -11.42 -26.32 -1.20
CA ASN A 188 -12.48 -26.10 -2.18
C ASN A 188 -12.52 -27.23 -3.23
N HIS A 189 -11.36 -27.71 -3.72
CA HIS A 189 -11.32 -28.82 -4.66
C HIS A 189 -11.80 -30.15 -4.03
N ALA A 190 -11.52 -30.39 -2.75
CA ALA A 190 -12.08 -31.53 -2.02
C ALA A 190 -13.61 -31.44 -1.95
N LEU A 191 -14.16 -30.28 -1.58
CA LEU A 191 -15.61 -30.05 -1.55
C LEU A 191 -16.26 -30.18 -2.94
N GLU A 192 -15.61 -29.70 -4.01
CA GLU A 192 -16.08 -29.91 -5.39
C GLU A 192 -16.16 -31.39 -5.77
N LEU A 193 -15.18 -32.21 -5.32
CA LEU A 193 -15.18 -33.66 -5.54
C LEU A 193 -16.25 -34.36 -4.69
N GLU A 194 -16.44 -33.95 -3.44
CA GLU A 194 -17.47 -34.47 -2.53
C GLU A 194 -18.88 -34.18 -3.07
N PHE A 195 -19.21 -32.93 -3.39
CA PHE A 195 -20.48 -32.57 -4.01
C PHE A 195 -20.72 -33.28 -5.35
N ALA A 196 -19.66 -33.51 -6.14
CA ALA A 196 -19.77 -34.29 -7.37
C ALA A 196 -19.97 -35.80 -7.12
N SER A 197 -19.59 -36.34 -5.96
CA SER A 197 -19.95 -37.71 -5.56
C SER A 197 -21.41 -37.76 -5.09
N GLU A 198 -21.79 -36.89 -4.15
CA GLU A 198 -23.14 -36.80 -3.62
C GLU A 198 -24.19 -36.61 -4.73
N LEU A 199 -23.91 -35.74 -5.71
CA LEU A 199 -24.81 -35.52 -6.85
C LEU A 199 -25.01 -36.81 -7.67
N ARG A 200 -23.96 -37.59 -7.94
CA ARG A 200 -24.07 -38.86 -8.68
C ARG A 200 -24.81 -39.94 -7.88
N GLU A 201 -24.66 -39.95 -6.56
CA GLU A 201 -25.39 -40.86 -5.68
C GLU A 201 -26.89 -40.50 -5.60
N LEU A 202 -27.21 -39.20 -5.57
CA LEU A 202 -28.58 -38.69 -5.66
C LEU A 202 -29.21 -38.94 -7.04
N GLU A 203 -28.45 -38.78 -8.13
CA GLU A 203 -28.89 -39.15 -9.49
C GLU A 203 -29.17 -40.66 -9.60
N ALA A 204 -28.25 -41.50 -9.11
CA ALA A 204 -28.41 -42.96 -9.16
C ALA A 204 -29.58 -43.46 -8.31
N THR A 205 -29.79 -42.89 -7.12
CA THR A 205 -30.95 -43.22 -6.27
C THR A 205 -32.25 -42.71 -6.88
N SER A 206 -32.26 -41.54 -7.52
CA SER A 206 -33.40 -41.01 -8.27
C SER A 206 -33.80 -41.96 -9.42
N VAL A 207 -32.86 -42.34 -10.29
CA VAL A 207 -33.09 -43.29 -11.39
C VAL A 207 -33.61 -44.65 -10.89
N SER A 208 -33.07 -45.14 -9.77
CA SER A 208 -33.56 -46.38 -9.12
C SER A 208 -35.02 -46.25 -8.61
N MET A 209 -35.38 -45.09 -8.07
CA MET A 209 -36.73 -44.80 -7.60
C MET A 209 -37.71 -44.59 -8.76
N GLU A 210 -37.29 -43.95 -9.86
CA GLU A 210 -38.08 -43.85 -11.09
C GLU A 210 -38.34 -45.22 -11.72
N ALA A 211 -37.31 -46.09 -11.81
CA ALA A 211 -37.45 -47.46 -12.29
C ALA A 211 -38.45 -48.26 -11.45
N ARG A 212 -38.37 -48.17 -10.12
CA ARG A 212 -39.35 -48.78 -9.20
C ARG A 212 -40.75 -48.19 -9.35
N ALA A 213 -40.87 -46.89 -9.61
CA ALA A 213 -42.13 -46.24 -9.90
C ALA A 213 -42.68 -46.59 -11.30
N ALA A 214 -41.86 -47.08 -12.23
CA ALA A 214 -42.28 -47.64 -13.50
C ALA A 214 -42.83 -49.08 -13.32
N THR A 215 -42.14 -49.96 -12.59
CA THR A 215 -42.64 -51.33 -12.34
C THR A 215 -43.97 -51.29 -11.58
N LEU A 216 -44.10 -50.47 -10.53
CA LEU A 216 -45.37 -50.30 -9.79
C LEU A 216 -46.51 -49.75 -10.67
N ARG A 217 -46.22 -48.97 -11.72
CA ARG A 217 -47.22 -48.52 -12.69
C ARG A 217 -47.64 -49.66 -13.62
N GLN A 218 -46.71 -50.51 -14.06
CA GLN A 218 -47.02 -51.71 -14.84
C GLN A 218 -47.83 -52.72 -14.01
N GLU A 219 -47.39 -53.05 -12.80
CA GLU A 219 -48.10 -53.94 -11.87
C GLU A 219 -49.54 -53.46 -11.63
N LYS A 220 -49.74 -52.14 -11.44
CA LYS A 220 -51.07 -51.53 -11.34
C LYS A 220 -51.91 -51.75 -12.61
N GLN A 221 -51.33 -51.56 -13.80
CA GLN A 221 -52.04 -51.77 -15.07
C GLN A 221 -52.41 -53.25 -15.27
N GLU A 222 -51.52 -54.18 -14.96
CA GLU A 222 -51.80 -55.62 -15.00
C GLU A 222 -52.90 -56.02 -14.02
N LEU A 223 -52.86 -55.51 -12.78
CA LEU A 223 -53.90 -55.75 -11.78
C LEU A 223 -55.26 -55.20 -12.23
N LEU A 224 -55.30 -54.00 -12.83
CA LEU A 224 -56.53 -53.44 -13.41
C LEU A 224 -57.06 -54.31 -14.55
N GLY A 225 -56.19 -54.81 -15.44
CA GLY A 225 -56.58 -55.75 -16.50
C GLY A 225 -57.16 -57.06 -15.95
N ARG A 226 -56.57 -57.61 -14.88
CA ARG A 226 -57.09 -58.79 -14.17
C ARG A 226 -58.44 -58.53 -13.51
N VAL A 227 -58.67 -57.33 -12.94
CA VAL A 227 -59.98 -56.95 -12.39
C VAL A 227 -61.06 -56.91 -13.47
N VAL A 228 -60.79 -56.26 -14.62
CA VAL A 228 -61.76 -56.16 -15.73
C VAL A 228 -62.13 -57.54 -16.30
N GLU A 229 -61.18 -58.48 -16.41
CA GLU A 229 -61.50 -59.84 -16.85
C GLU A 229 -62.27 -60.65 -15.78
N VAL A 230 -62.02 -60.43 -14.48
CA VAL A 230 -62.86 -61.00 -13.40
C VAL A 230 -64.28 -60.42 -13.42
N GLU A 231 -64.44 -59.12 -13.62
CA GLU A 231 -65.76 -58.47 -13.79
C GLU A 231 -66.52 -59.03 -15.00
N ARG A 232 -65.82 -59.23 -16.13
CA ARG A 232 -66.38 -59.87 -17.33
C ARG A 232 -66.83 -61.31 -17.06
N GLN A 233 -66.03 -62.09 -16.33
CA GLN A 233 -66.39 -63.46 -15.95
C GLN A 233 -67.58 -63.48 -14.99
N LEU A 234 -67.66 -62.55 -14.04
CA LEU A 234 -68.77 -62.39 -13.10
C LEU A 234 -70.08 -62.09 -13.87
N MET A 235 -70.06 -61.11 -14.78
CA MET A 235 -71.21 -60.77 -15.66
C MET A 235 -71.63 -61.96 -16.54
N LEU A 236 -70.69 -62.79 -17.00
CA LEU A 236 -70.98 -64.01 -17.76
C LEU A 236 -71.63 -65.09 -16.90
N TRP A 237 -71.22 -65.25 -15.64
CA TRP A 237 -71.86 -66.16 -14.69
C TRP A 237 -73.24 -65.66 -14.25
N GLU A 238 -73.43 -64.36 -14.01
CA GLU A 238 -74.75 -63.78 -13.75
C GLU A 238 -75.71 -64.03 -14.92
N LYS A 239 -75.26 -63.82 -16.16
CA LYS A 239 -76.08 -64.14 -17.35
C LYS A 239 -76.40 -65.64 -17.47
N LYS A 240 -75.47 -66.54 -17.13
CA LYS A 240 -75.75 -67.99 -17.07
C LYS A 240 -76.82 -68.31 -16.01
N ILE A 241 -76.67 -67.79 -14.80
CA ILE A 241 -77.60 -68.02 -13.69
C ILE A 241 -78.98 -67.43 -14.00
N GLN A 242 -79.06 -66.32 -14.72
CA GLN A 242 -80.33 -65.77 -15.17
C GLN A 242 -80.98 -66.64 -16.25
N LEU A 243 -80.23 -67.07 -17.28
CA LEU A 243 -80.74 -68.00 -18.28
C LEU A 243 -81.19 -69.34 -17.66
N GLU A 244 -80.45 -69.85 -16.68
CA GLU A 244 -80.81 -71.06 -15.92
C GLU A 244 -82.16 -70.87 -15.20
N LYS A 245 -82.35 -69.75 -14.48
CA LYS A 245 -83.64 -69.41 -13.84
C LYS A 245 -84.78 -69.24 -14.84
N GLU A 246 -84.53 -68.60 -15.97
CA GLU A 246 -85.52 -68.42 -17.05
C GLU A 246 -85.91 -69.78 -17.66
N THR A 247 -84.95 -70.68 -17.90
CA THR A 247 -85.25 -72.05 -18.36
C THR A 247 -85.95 -72.88 -17.29
N GLN A 248 -85.59 -72.76 -16.01
CA GLN A 248 -86.22 -73.49 -14.91
C GLN A 248 -87.67 -73.03 -14.68
N ALA A 249 -87.98 -71.74 -14.89
CA ALA A 249 -89.34 -71.21 -14.87
C ALA A 249 -90.16 -71.62 -16.10
N ALA A 250 -89.53 -71.80 -17.26
CA ALA A 250 -90.17 -72.32 -18.47
C ALA A 250 -90.36 -73.85 -18.45
N LEU A 251 -89.56 -74.57 -17.65
CA LEU A 251 -89.65 -76.01 -17.40
C LEU A 251 -90.42 -76.35 -16.11
N ASP A 252 -90.96 -75.37 -15.41
CA ASP A 252 -91.66 -75.55 -14.14
C ASP A 252 -92.94 -76.39 -14.35
N PRO A 253 -93.01 -77.62 -13.78
CA PRO A 253 -94.18 -78.48 -13.95
C PRO A 253 -95.46 -77.94 -13.32
N GLU A 254 -95.42 -76.92 -12.45
CA GLU A 254 -96.63 -76.27 -11.92
C GLU A 254 -97.25 -75.28 -12.93
N VAL A 255 -96.43 -74.68 -13.79
CA VAL A 255 -96.89 -73.79 -14.87
C VAL A 255 -97.63 -74.63 -15.91
N GLY A 256 -98.88 -74.27 -16.19
CA GLY A 256 -99.79 -75.08 -17.00
C GLY A 256 -100.39 -76.29 -16.29
N GLN A 257 -99.91 -76.72 -15.10
CA GLN A 257 -100.58 -77.80 -14.36
C GLN A 257 -101.96 -77.41 -13.84
N ALA A 258 -102.19 -76.12 -13.55
CA ALA A 258 -103.53 -75.61 -13.25
C ALA A 258 -104.48 -75.77 -14.45
N GLU A 259 -103.99 -75.55 -15.67
CA GLU A 259 -104.75 -75.71 -16.91
C GLU A 259 -104.94 -77.19 -17.26
N ALA A 260 -103.91 -78.02 -17.10
CA ALA A 260 -103.99 -79.47 -17.24
C ALA A 260 -105.02 -80.08 -16.28
N ARG A 261 -104.96 -79.75 -14.97
CA ARG A 261 -105.96 -80.18 -13.97
C ARG A 261 -107.35 -79.59 -14.24
N SER A 262 -107.46 -78.45 -14.93
CA SER A 262 -108.73 -77.90 -15.39
C SER A 262 -109.29 -78.70 -16.57
N MET A 263 -108.45 -79.03 -17.56
CA MET A 263 -108.80 -79.90 -18.68
C MET A 263 -109.13 -81.33 -18.23
N GLU A 264 -108.43 -81.89 -17.25
CA GLU A 264 -108.78 -83.17 -16.62
C GLU A 264 -110.16 -83.13 -15.96
N LYS A 265 -110.47 -82.05 -15.23
CA LYS A 265 -111.80 -81.84 -14.64
C LYS A 265 -112.88 -81.62 -15.69
N GLU A 266 -112.58 -80.96 -16.80
CA GLU A 266 -113.54 -80.79 -17.91
C GLU A 266 -113.72 -82.10 -18.70
N ILE A 267 -112.67 -82.88 -18.92
CA ILE A 267 -112.75 -84.25 -19.45
C ILE A 267 -113.56 -85.14 -18.51
N HIS A 268 -113.39 -85.02 -17.19
CA HIS A 268 -114.20 -85.73 -16.21
C HIS A 268 -115.67 -85.27 -16.23
N ARG A 269 -115.94 -83.96 -16.34
CA ARG A 269 -117.30 -83.42 -16.57
C ARG A 269 -117.88 -83.92 -17.88
N MET A 270 -117.11 -84.00 -18.97
CA MET A 270 -117.57 -84.52 -20.25
C MET A 270 -117.83 -86.03 -20.21
N ARG A 271 -117.03 -86.80 -19.44
CA ARG A 271 -117.28 -88.23 -19.16
C ARG A 271 -118.55 -88.41 -18.33
N LEU A 272 -118.73 -87.65 -17.24
CA LEU A 272 -120.00 -87.62 -16.50
C LEU A 272 -121.16 -87.16 -17.39
N ARG A 273 -120.94 -86.22 -18.31
CA ARG A 273 -121.99 -85.71 -19.21
C ARG A 273 -122.38 -86.76 -20.24
N LEU A 274 -121.41 -87.51 -20.78
CA LEU A 274 -121.64 -88.70 -21.61
C LEU A 274 -122.40 -89.78 -20.83
N GLU A 275 -121.99 -90.07 -19.60
CA GLU A 275 -122.65 -91.03 -18.73
C GLU A 275 -124.08 -90.59 -18.38
N THR A 276 -124.32 -89.31 -18.11
CA THR A 276 -125.68 -88.76 -17.97
C THR A 276 -126.46 -88.73 -19.28
N LEU A 277 -125.79 -88.70 -20.45
CA LEU A 277 -126.47 -88.85 -21.74
C LEU A 277 -126.88 -90.31 -21.97
N GLN A 278 -126.03 -91.28 -21.61
CA GLN A 278 -126.33 -92.71 -21.66
C GLN A 278 -127.47 -93.04 -20.70
N ARG A 279 -127.37 -92.60 -19.43
CA ARG A 279 -128.48 -92.70 -18.47
C ARG A 279 -129.71 -91.92 -18.93
N SER A 280 -129.57 -90.79 -19.64
CA SER A 280 -130.70 -90.06 -20.23
C SER A 280 -131.31 -90.78 -21.44
N GLN A 281 -130.56 -91.62 -22.15
CA GLN A 281 -131.05 -92.47 -23.23
C GLN A 281 -131.79 -93.70 -22.68
N GLU A 282 -131.26 -94.31 -21.61
CA GLU A 282 -131.93 -95.36 -20.83
C GLU A 282 -133.20 -94.81 -20.15
N GLN A 283 -133.10 -93.62 -19.55
CA GLN A 283 -134.24 -92.88 -18.98
C GLN A 283 -135.22 -92.46 -20.07
N MET A 284 -134.80 -92.09 -21.28
CA MET A 284 -135.71 -91.76 -22.39
C MET A 284 -136.49 -93.00 -22.87
N LEU A 285 -135.88 -94.19 -22.82
CA LEU A 285 -136.59 -95.46 -23.06
C LEU A 285 -137.62 -95.72 -21.95
N GLN A 286 -137.21 -95.65 -20.68
CA GLN A 286 -138.12 -95.83 -19.53
C GLN A 286 -139.19 -94.72 -19.43
N ASP A 287 -138.90 -93.51 -19.86
CA ASP A 287 -139.82 -92.36 -19.88
C ASP A 287 -140.75 -92.42 -21.09
N MET A 288 -140.37 -93.07 -22.20
CA MET A 288 -141.32 -93.40 -23.27
C MET A 288 -142.34 -94.43 -22.78
N GLU A 289 -141.89 -95.44 -22.03
CA GLU A 289 -142.77 -96.42 -21.38
C GLU A 289 -143.64 -95.78 -20.29
N GLN A 290 -143.08 -94.88 -19.46
CA GLN A 290 -143.81 -94.21 -18.39
C GLN A 290 -144.66 -93.01 -18.83
N ALA A 291 -144.38 -92.36 -19.97
CA ALA A 291 -145.22 -91.28 -20.51
C ALA A 291 -146.61 -91.77 -20.96
N VAL A 292 -146.75 -93.07 -21.25
CA VAL A 292 -148.05 -93.73 -21.48
C VAL A 292 -148.87 -93.88 -20.19
N HIS A 293 -148.24 -93.79 -19.01
CA HIS A 293 -148.89 -93.99 -17.70
C HIS A 293 -148.76 -92.81 -16.72
N LYS A 294 -148.03 -91.74 -17.08
CA LYS A 294 -147.91 -90.50 -16.29
C LYS A 294 -148.45 -89.27 -17.00
N ARG A 295 -149.30 -89.48 -18.02
CA ARG A 295 -150.16 -88.44 -18.60
C ARG A 295 -151.31 -88.03 -17.66
N ASP A 296 -151.64 -88.86 -16.67
CA ASP A 296 -152.81 -88.67 -15.79
C ASP A 296 -152.56 -87.84 -14.52
N VAL A 297 -151.30 -87.69 -14.06
CA VAL A 297 -151.01 -87.13 -12.73
C VAL A 297 -150.00 -85.98 -12.76
N ILE A 298 -150.55 -84.76 -12.87
CA ILE A 298 -150.26 -83.58 -12.02
C ILE A 298 -148.76 -83.28 -11.80
N ALA A 299 -148.12 -82.35 -12.52
CA ALA A 299 -148.27 -80.89 -12.47
C ALA A 299 -147.94 -80.21 -11.11
N LEU A 300 -147.16 -79.11 -11.16
CA LEU A 300 -146.87 -78.09 -10.11
C LEU A 300 -145.59 -78.23 -9.22
N ARG A 301 -144.68 -77.23 -9.37
CA ARG A 301 -143.64 -76.70 -8.42
C ARG A 301 -142.45 -77.62 -8.04
N GLY A 302 -141.24 -77.12 -7.72
CA GLY A 302 -140.65 -75.78 -7.96
C GLY A 302 -139.56 -75.28 -6.96
N ARG A 303 -138.62 -74.43 -7.45
CA ARG A 303 -137.79 -73.38 -6.76
C ARG A 303 -136.57 -73.70 -5.82
N SER A 304 -135.40 -73.13 -6.18
CA SER A 304 -134.61 -72.06 -5.45
C SER A 304 -133.24 -72.32 -4.73
N LYS A 305 -132.46 -71.21 -4.58
CA LYS A 305 -131.21 -70.93 -3.79
C LYS A 305 -129.85 -71.40 -4.39
N LYS A 306 -128.75 -70.60 -4.44
CA LYS A 306 -127.83 -69.89 -3.47
C LYS A 306 -126.86 -70.87 -2.73
N GLU A 307 -125.60 -70.59 -2.35
CA GLU A 307 -124.72 -69.39 -2.15
C GLU A 307 -123.19 -69.82 -2.12
N GLN A 308 -122.07 -69.08 -1.89
CA GLN A 308 -121.72 -67.68 -1.51
C GLN A 308 -120.33 -67.18 -2.09
N GLU A 309 -119.28 -66.91 -1.28
CA GLU A 309 -118.00 -66.16 -1.56
C GLU A 309 -116.73 -66.85 -0.94
N ALA A 310 -115.49 -66.34 -1.19
CA ALA A 310 -114.27 -66.64 -0.40
C ALA A 310 -113.13 -65.59 -0.60
N ASP A 311 -112.19 -65.47 0.37
CA ASP A 311 -111.24 -64.34 0.51
C ASP A 311 -109.75 -64.74 0.74
N LEU A 312 -108.82 -63.77 0.78
CA LEU A 312 -107.34 -63.95 0.82
C LEU A 312 -106.71 -64.11 2.23
N THR A 313 -105.43 -64.56 2.29
CA THR A 313 -104.81 -65.09 3.54
C THR A 313 -103.37 -64.61 3.89
N PHE A 314 -102.98 -64.95 5.13
CA PHE A 314 -101.89 -64.42 5.98
C PHE A 314 -100.44 -64.43 5.44
N ALA A 315 -100.09 -65.30 4.47
CA ALA A 315 -98.69 -65.64 4.18
C ALA A 315 -97.82 -64.48 3.63
N ALA A 316 -98.41 -63.49 2.97
CA ALA A 316 -97.67 -62.40 2.31
C ALA A 316 -96.97 -61.42 3.27
N LEU A 317 -97.40 -61.35 4.54
CA LEU A 317 -96.82 -60.42 5.52
C LEU A 317 -95.44 -60.88 6.02
N THR A 318 -95.26 -62.17 6.29
CA THR A 318 -94.06 -62.72 6.94
C THR A 318 -92.80 -62.56 6.08
N ALA A 319 -92.92 -62.75 4.76
CA ALA A 319 -91.81 -62.60 3.82
C ALA A 319 -91.26 -61.16 3.73
N LYS A 320 -92.09 -60.16 4.03
CA LYS A 320 -91.72 -58.73 3.95
C LYS A 320 -90.92 -58.25 5.17
N VAL A 321 -90.89 -59.02 6.26
CA VAL A 321 -90.14 -58.70 7.49
C VAL A 321 -88.67 -59.15 7.38
N SER A 322 -88.40 -60.32 6.81
CA SER A 322 -87.04 -60.88 6.72
C SER A 322 -86.13 -60.10 5.76
N THR A 323 -86.69 -59.54 4.69
CA THR A 323 -85.94 -58.70 3.73
C THR A 323 -85.47 -57.39 4.36
N LEU A 324 -86.33 -56.73 5.14
CA LEU A 324 -85.99 -55.51 5.89
C LEU A 324 -84.88 -55.76 6.94
N GLN A 325 -84.93 -56.88 7.66
CA GLN A 325 -83.89 -57.27 8.62
C GLN A 325 -82.50 -57.46 7.98
N ASN A 326 -82.45 -58.01 6.76
CA ASN A 326 -81.20 -58.16 6.02
C ASN A 326 -80.68 -56.83 5.44
N GLN A 327 -81.57 -55.92 5.05
CA GLN A 327 -81.18 -54.57 4.63
C GLN A 327 -80.58 -53.75 5.79
N LEU A 328 -81.17 -53.83 6.99
CA LEU A 328 -80.65 -53.18 8.20
C LEU A 328 -79.21 -53.64 8.51
N ARG A 329 -78.98 -54.96 8.52
CA ARG A 329 -77.65 -55.56 8.74
C ARG A 329 -76.60 -55.21 7.69
N LYS A 330 -77.00 -54.79 6.49
CA LYS A 330 -76.07 -54.26 5.48
C LYS A 330 -75.71 -52.81 5.80
N SER A 331 -76.73 -51.98 6.09
CA SER A 331 -76.56 -50.58 6.49
C SER A 331 -75.59 -50.41 7.68
N GLU A 332 -75.73 -51.24 8.73
CA GLU A 332 -74.85 -51.23 9.90
C GLU A 332 -73.35 -51.46 9.55
N ARG A 333 -73.07 -52.34 8.57
CA ARG A 333 -71.70 -52.66 8.13
C ARG A 333 -71.10 -51.55 7.30
N ASP A 334 -71.90 -50.94 6.42
CA ASP A 334 -71.47 -49.82 5.60
C ASP A 334 -71.26 -48.55 6.45
N ALA A 335 -72.12 -48.31 7.45
CA ALA A 335 -71.92 -47.28 8.47
C ALA A 335 -70.63 -47.50 9.28
N SER A 336 -70.34 -48.73 9.72
CA SER A 336 -69.09 -49.06 10.42
C SER A 336 -67.83 -48.89 9.56
N ARG A 337 -67.94 -49.09 8.24
CA ARG A 337 -66.86 -48.77 7.28
C ARG A 337 -66.65 -47.26 7.15
N LEU A 338 -67.73 -46.48 7.03
CA LEU A 338 -67.66 -45.02 6.93
C LEU A 338 -67.07 -44.39 8.20
N ASP A 339 -67.51 -44.79 9.39
CA ASP A 339 -66.96 -44.30 10.67
C ASP A 339 -65.45 -44.58 10.81
N LYS A 340 -64.99 -45.76 10.38
CA LYS A 340 -63.54 -46.07 10.31
C LYS A 340 -62.78 -45.23 9.29
N SER A 341 -63.43 -44.81 8.19
CA SER A 341 -62.83 -43.91 7.21
C SER A 341 -62.74 -42.47 7.73
N ILE A 342 -63.80 -42.00 8.41
CA ILE A 342 -63.86 -40.68 9.05
C ILE A 342 -62.77 -40.55 10.11
N ARG A 343 -62.61 -41.55 10.99
CA ARG A 343 -61.52 -41.58 12.00
C ARG A 343 -60.13 -41.51 11.38
N LYS A 344 -59.90 -42.17 10.25
CA LYS A 344 -58.61 -42.08 9.52
C LYS A 344 -58.37 -40.70 8.92
N GLN A 345 -59.40 -40.05 8.39
CA GLN A 345 -59.28 -38.69 7.85
C GLN A 345 -59.16 -37.62 8.94
N LEU A 346 -59.73 -37.84 10.13
CA LEU A 346 -59.50 -36.97 11.29
C LEU A 346 -58.03 -36.97 11.71
N VAL A 347 -57.42 -38.13 11.93
CA VAL A 347 -55.99 -38.23 12.30
C VAL A 347 -55.09 -37.64 11.20
N ALA A 348 -55.37 -37.91 9.93
CA ALA A 348 -54.63 -37.29 8.83
C ALA A 348 -54.83 -35.77 8.75
N GLY A 349 -55.97 -35.25 9.20
CA GLY A 349 -56.23 -33.82 9.34
C GLY A 349 -55.46 -33.18 10.51
N GLU A 350 -55.31 -33.90 11.61
CA GLU A 350 -54.49 -33.51 12.77
C GLU A 350 -53.00 -33.43 12.37
N ASP A 351 -52.48 -34.45 11.67
CA ASP A 351 -51.11 -34.45 11.11
C ASP A 351 -50.86 -33.26 10.16
N VAL A 352 -51.80 -32.99 9.25
CA VAL A 352 -51.72 -31.85 8.31
C VAL A 352 -51.81 -30.51 9.05
N SER A 353 -52.65 -30.40 10.08
CA SER A 353 -52.74 -29.19 10.91
C SER A 353 -51.44 -28.92 11.67
N PHE A 354 -50.81 -29.97 12.22
CA PHE A 354 -49.51 -29.86 12.90
C PHE A 354 -48.39 -29.44 11.93
N GLN A 355 -48.36 -29.99 10.71
CA GLN A 355 -47.43 -29.56 9.67
C GLN A 355 -47.66 -28.11 9.25
N LEU A 356 -48.93 -27.67 9.12
CA LEU A 356 -49.28 -26.29 8.80
C LEU A 356 -48.83 -25.31 9.89
N GLU A 357 -49.03 -25.66 11.16
CA GLU A 357 -48.59 -24.85 12.30
C GLU A 357 -47.06 -24.74 12.39
N LYS A 358 -46.35 -25.86 12.17
CA LYS A 358 -44.88 -25.88 12.08
C LYS A 358 -44.36 -24.96 10.97
N VAL A 359 -44.90 -25.08 9.76
CA VAL A 359 -44.50 -24.23 8.61
C VAL A 359 -44.88 -22.76 8.86
N SER A 360 -46.01 -22.48 9.52
CA SER A 360 -46.38 -21.11 9.90
C SER A 360 -45.42 -20.50 10.95
N ALA A 361 -44.90 -21.31 11.88
CA ALA A 361 -43.88 -20.87 12.83
C ALA A 361 -42.53 -20.61 12.15
N GLU A 362 -42.09 -21.51 11.26
CA GLU A 362 -40.86 -21.36 10.47
C GLU A 362 -40.91 -20.10 9.59
N LEU A 363 -42.03 -19.86 8.90
CA LEU A 363 -42.23 -18.68 8.06
C LEU A 363 -42.16 -17.37 8.84
N LYS A 364 -42.71 -17.30 10.07
CA LYS A 364 -42.59 -16.11 10.94
C LYS A 364 -41.15 -15.82 11.34
N VAL A 365 -40.37 -16.86 11.64
CA VAL A 365 -38.94 -16.71 11.98
C VAL A 365 -38.15 -16.18 10.79
N ASP A 366 -38.45 -16.62 9.56
CA ASP A 366 -37.82 -16.08 8.35
C ASP A 366 -38.32 -14.67 7.98
N GLU A 367 -39.57 -14.31 8.27
CA GLU A 367 -40.06 -12.92 8.15
C GLU A 367 -39.34 -11.99 9.14
N GLU A 368 -39.21 -12.37 10.41
CA GLU A 368 -38.45 -11.61 11.41
C GLU A 368 -36.96 -11.49 11.02
N ARG A 369 -36.36 -12.57 10.52
CA ARG A 369 -34.99 -12.58 9.99
C ARG A 369 -34.86 -11.63 8.80
N GLY A 370 -35.78 -11.68 7.84
CA GLY A 370 -35.83 -10.76 6.70
C GLY A 370 -35.94 -9.29 7.12
N LEU A 371 -36.83 -8.98 8.07
CA LEU A 371 -36.96 -7.63 8.65
C LEU A 371 -35.67 -7.16 9.36
N SER A 372 -34.99 -8.04 10.09
CA SER A 372 -33.72 -7.71 10.73
C SER A 372 -32.59 -7.43 9.72
N LEU A 373 -32.49 -8.24 8.66
CA LEU A 373 -31.53 -8.06 7.57
C LEU A 373 -31.81 -6.76 6.81
N GLN A 374 -33.08 -6.44 6.54
CA GLN A 374 -33.46 -5.18 5.89
C GLN A 374 -33.07 -3.96 6.74
N ARG A 375 -33.25 -4.03 8.07
CA ARG A 375 -32.77 -2.98 9.00
C ARG A 375 -31.24 -2.85 8.99
N ALA A 376 -30.52 -3.98 8.98
CA ALA A 376 -29.05 -3.98 8.92
C ALA A 376 -28.53 -3.36 7.61
N ILE A 377 -29.10 -3.74 6.46
CA ILE A 377 -28.78 -3.17 5.14
C ILE A 377 -29.07 -1.66 5.11
N ASN A 378 -30.24 -1.23 5.61
CA ASN A 378 -30.61 0.20 5.68
C ASN A 378 -29.71 1.03 6.62
N THR A 379 -29.01 0.40 7.56
CA THR A 379 -28.01 1.07 8.40
C THR A 379 -26.65 1.10 7.71
N ALA A 380 -26.18 -0.03 7.15
CA ALA A 380 -24.92 -0.10 6.41
C ALA A 380 -24.88 0.83 5.18
N LEU A 381 -26.01 0.97 4.45
CA LEU A 381 -26.14 1.94 3.35
C LEU A 381 -26.07 3.39 3.83
N TYR A 382 -26.67 3.70 4.98
CA TYR A 382 -26.60 5.03 5.60
C TYR A 382 -25.17 5.37 6.04
N ASP A 383 -24.47 4.44 6.73
CA ASP A 383 -23.09 4.68 7.15
C ASP A 383 -22.13 4.77 5.95
N LYS A 384 -22.32 3.95 4.90
CA LYS A 384 -21.60 4.10 3.63
C LYS A 384 -21.76 5.51 3.04
N GLN A 385 -22.97 6.04 3.01
CA GLN A 385 -23.21 7.42 2.54
C GLN A 385 -22.53 8.45 3.46
N ARG A 386 -22.62 8.29 4.78
CA ARG A 386 -21.96 9.15 5.78
C ARG A 386 -20.43 9.16 5.64
N TYR A 387 -19.81 8.01 5.32
CA TYR A 387 -18.38 7.94 4.99
C TYR A 387 -18.04 8.66 3.68
N ILE A 388 -18.85 8.50 2.62
CA ILE A 388 -18.68 9.21 1.35
C ILE A 388 -18.77 10.73 1.55
N ASP A 389 -19.77 11.21 2.29
CA ASP A 389 -19.94 12.64 2.58
C ASP A 389 -18.80 13.18 3.46
N ALA A 390 -18.33 12.41 4.45
CA ALA A 390 -17.17 12.78 5.26
C ALA A 390 -15.87 12.83 4.42
N ALA A 391 -15.68 11.90 3.48
CA ALA A 391 -14.56 11.93 2.54
C ALA A 391 -14.64 13.15 1.59
N ALA A 392 -15.83 13.47 1.09
CA ALA A 392 -16.06 14.66 0.28
C ALA A 392 -15.84 15.96 1.06
N ARG A 393 -16.20 16.03 2.35
CA ARG A 393 -15.85 17.15 3.25
C ARG A 393 -14.33 17.27 3.42
N LYS A 394 -13.64 16.16 3.70
CA LYS A 394 -12.17 16.13 3.83
C LYS A 394 -11.48 16.60 2.54
N LEU A 395 -11.87 16.06 1.37
CA LEU A 395 -11.32 16.47 0.08
C LEU A 395 -11.55 17.97 -0.23
N ARG A 396 -12.71 18.52 0.14
CA ARG A 396 -12.97 19.97 0.04
C ARG A 396 -12.09 20.80 0.98
N MET A 397 -11.72 20.28 2.17
CA MET A 397 -10.73 20.92 3.03
C MET A 397 -9.31 20.82 2.45
N THR A 398 -8.88 19.64 1.97
CA THR A 398 -7.56 19.47 1.32
C THR A 398 -7.39 20.46 0.16
N LYS A 399 -8.37 20.57 -0.73
CA LYS A 399 -8.34 21.56 -1.82
C LYS A 399 -8.26 23.01 -1.34
N ARG A 400 -8.90 23.36 -0.21
CA ARG A 400 -8.76 24.70 0.39
C ARG A 400 -7.37 24.93 0.98
N PHE A 401 -6.79 23.94 1.66
CA PHE A 401 -5.41 24.00 2.14
C PHE A 401 -4.42 24.11 0.97
N ASP A 402 -4.59 23.35 -0.11
CA ASP A 402 -3.79 23.49 -1.34
C ASP A 402 -3.87 24.91 -1.92
N SER A 403 -5.06 25.52 -1.99
CA SER A 403 -5.22 26.90 -2.47
C SER A 403 -4.58 27.94 -1.54
N LEU A 404 -4.57 27.70 -0.22
CA LEU A 404 -3.87 28.53 0.77
C LEU A 404 -2.35 28.41 0.63
N CYS A 405 -1.82 27.18 0.56
CA CYS A 405 -0.39 26.91 0.38
C CYS A 405 0.16 27.44 -0.96
N ARG A 406 -0.68 27.52 -2.00
CA ARG A 406 -0.33 28.12 -3.30
C ARG A 406 -0.52 29.64 -3.34
N GLY A 407 -0.96 30.29 -2.26
CA GLY A 407 -1.21 31.74 -2.20
C GLY A 407 -2.41 32.23 -3.03
N VAL A 408 -3.27 31.33 -3.50
CA VAL A 408 -4.41 31.65 -4.39
C VAL A 408 -5.68 32.01 -3.61
N ALA A 409 -5.77 31.59 -2.34
CA ALA A 409 -6.90 31.89 -1.47
C ALA A 409 -6.49 32.77 -0.28
N ASN A 410 -7.25 33.83 -0.01
CA ASN A 410 -7.07 34.67 1.17
C ASN A 410 -7.42 33.88 2.45
N GLY A 411 -6.43 33.66 3.30
CA GLY A 411 -6.62 33.11 4.65
C GLY A 411 -7.10 34.16 5.66
N PRO A 412 -7.46 33.73 6.89
CA PRO A 412 -7.63 34.67 8.00
C PRO A 412 -6.30 35.38 8.29
N ALA A 413 -6.32 36.70 8.43
CA ALA A 413 -5.09 37.49 8.48
C ALA A 413 -4.27 37.26 9.77
N ASN A 414 -4.95 36.96 10.88
CA ASN A 414 -4.37 36.69 12.19
C ASN A 414 -5.02 35.46 12.83
N GLU A 415 -4.26 34.75 13.68
CA GLU A 415 -4.72 33.57 14.43
C GLU A 415 -5.98 33.84 15.29
N THR A 416 -6.08 35.03 15.87
CA THR A 416 -7.26 35.47 16.64
C THR A 416 -8.54 35.56 15.80
N GLN A 417 -8.43 35.93 14.50
CA GLN A 417 -9.56 35.91 13.58
C GLN A 417 -9.95 34.47 13.20
N ALA A 418 -8.95 33.59 13.03
CA ALA A 418 -9.19 32.16 12.77
C ALA A 418 -9.92 31.49 13.96
N ALA A 419 -9.50 31.78 15.20
CA ALA A 419 -10.15 31.31 16.42
C ALA A 419 -11.60 31.78 16.52
N SER A 420 -11.86 33.10 16.35
CA SER A 420 -13.22 33.66 16.38
C SER A 420 -14.13 33.08 15.28
N ALA A 421 -13.59 32.81 14.09
CA ALA A 421 -14.34 32.18 13.00
C ALA A 421 -14.67 30.70 13.30
N LEU A 422 -13.73 29.96 13.90
CA LEU A 422 -13.95 28.57 14.34
C LEU A 422 -15.00 28.48 15.45
N GLU A 423 -14.99 29.42 16.40
CA GLU A 423 -15.94 29.46 17.51
C GLU A 423 -17.37 29.76 17.04
N LYS A 424 -17.53 30.76 16.17
CA LYS A 424 -18.82 31.05 15.50
C LYS A 424 -19.33 29.86 14.66
N ALA A 425 -18.43 29.09 14.05
CA ALA A 425 -18.80 27.87 13.32
C ALA A 425 -19.28 26.76 14.27
N LYS A 426 -18.63 26.57 15.44
CA LYS A 426 -19.10 25.64 16.48
C LYS A 426 -20.47 26.03 17.02
N GLU A 427 -20.67 27.31 17.38
CA GLU A 427 -21.98 27.82 17.77
C GLU A 427 -23.08 27.56 16.72
N GLY A 428 -22.75 27.72 15.43
CA GLY A 428 -23.67 27.43 14.33
C GLY A 428 -24.11 25.96 14.30
N VAL A 429 -23.16 25.02 14.49
CA VAL A 429 -23.46 23.58 14.58
C VAL A 429 -24.35 23.27 15.78
N GLU A 430 -24.03 23.82 16.96
CA GLU A 430 -24.83 23.55 18.17
C GLU A 430 -26.25 24.14 18.10
N LYS A 431 -26.42 25.31 17.46
CA LYS A 431 -27.75 25.87 17.15
C LYS A 431 -28.55 24.95 16.21
N VAL A 432 -27.90 24.34 15.21
CA VAL A 432 -28.54 23.32 14.34
C VAL A 432 -28.88 22.04 15.12
N ARG A 433 -28.00 21.54 16.00
CA ARG A 433 -28.32 20.38 16.87
C ARG A 433 -29.55 20.65 17.74
N ALA A 434 -29.62 21.83 18.37
CA ALA A 434 -30.75 22.22 19.20
C ALA A 434 -32.07 22.27 18.42
N ILE A 435 -32.05 22.74 17.17
CA ILE A 435 -33.21 22.72 16.27
C ILE A 435 -33.63 21.27 15.95
N VAL A 436 -32.69 20.37 15.64
CA VAL A 436 -33.05 18.96 15.35
C VAL A 436 -33.63 18.24 16.57
N VAL A 437 -33.11 18.49 17.77
CA VAL A 437 -33.66 17.96 19.02
C VAL A 437 -35.05 18.55 19.33
N MET A 438 -35.29 19.83 19.01
CA MET A 438 -36.62 20.44 19.12
C MET A 438 -37.62 19.78 18.16
N LEU A 439 -37.24 19.61 16.89
CA LEU A 439 -38.05 18.96 15.86
C LEU A 439 -38.38 17.51 16.22
N GLN A 440 -37.45 16.79 16.87
CA GLN A 440 -37.65 15.41 17.32
C GLN A 440 -38.69 15.31 18.45
N LYS A 441 -38.71 16.29 19.37
CA LYS A 441 -39.75 16.39 20.42
C LYS A 441 -41.11 16.77 19.85
N GLN A 442 -41.15 17.57 18.79
CA GLN A 442 -42.38 17.98 18.12
C GLN A 442 -42.96 16.90 17.18
N ASN A 443 -42.11 16.05 16.59
CA ASN A 443 -42.49 15.07 15.57
C ASN A 443 -42.01 13.65 15.93
N PRO A 444 -42.71 12.94 16.84
CA PRO A 444 -42.31 11.58 17.25
C PRO A 444 -42.20 10.58 16.09
N HIS A 445 -42.99 10.77 15.02
CA HIS A 445 -42.94 9.94 13.81
C HIS A 445 -41.64 10.08 13.00
N LEU A 446 -40.79 11.09 13.29
CA LEU A 446 -39.47 11.27 12.68
C LEU A 446 -38.32 10.81 13.61
N ALA A 447 -38.62 10.10 14.70
CA ALA A 447 -37.64 9.73 15.72
C ALA A 447 -36.53 8.79 15.22
N GLU A 448 -36.71 8.03 14.14
CA GLU A 448 -35.63 7.27 13.49
C GLU A 448 -34.77 8.11 12.53
N VAL A 449 -35.34 9.17 11.95
CA VAL A 449 -34.71 9.96 10.88
C VAL A 449 -33.87 11.09 11.46
N LEU A 450 -34.36 11.80 12.46
CA LEU A 450 -33.69 12.97 13.03
C LEU A 450 -32.34 12.65 13.74
N PRO A 451 -32.17 11.49 14.42
CA PRO A 451 -30.85 11.03 14.87
C PRO A 451 -29.88 10.74 13.72
N ARG A 452 -30.37 10.17 12.61
CA ARG A 452 -29.57 9.98 11.38
C ARG A 452 -29.16 11.32 10.76
N VAL A 453 -29.95 12.39 10.91
CA VAL A 453 -29.56 13.75 10.49
C VAL A 453 -28.50 14.33 11.43
N LEU A 454 -28.63 14.17 12.76
CA LEU A 454 -27.62 14.61 13.73
C LEU A 454 -26.24 13.97 13.47
N LEU A 455 -26.19 12.67 13.20
CA LEU A 455 -24.96 11.91 12.94
C LEU A 455 -24.18 12.39 11.69
N LEU A 456 -24.81 13.13 10.77
CA LEU A 456 -24.14 13.73 9.59
C LEU A 456 -23.30 14.96 9.94
N ALA A 457 -23.64 15.67 11.03
CA ALA A 457 -22.85 16.81 11.53
C ALA A 457 -21.52 16.37 12.14
N GLU A 458 -21.43 15.11 12.54
CA GLU A 458 -20.22 14.48 13.05
C GLU A 458 -19.42 13.81 11.95
N ASN A 459 -18.12 13.62 12.19
CA ASN A 459 -17.33 12.69 11.40
C ASN A 459 -17.63 11.27 11.90
N PRO A 460 -17.82 10.29 11.00
CA PRO A 460 -17.89 8.90 11.42
C PRO A 460 -16.55 8.47 12.08
N PRO A 461 -16.58 7.43 12.94
CA PRO A 461 -15.37 6.90 13.57
C PRO A 461 -14.34 6.46 12.51
N PRO A 462 -13.05 6.29 12.89
CA PRO A 462 -12.11 5.59 12.02
C PRO A 462 -12.63 4.18 11.75
N MET A 463 -12.55 3.73 10.49
CA MET A 463 -12.71 2.31 10.16
C MET A 463 -11.58 1.55 10.83
N GLU A 464 -11.90 0.64 11.73
CA GLU A 464 -10.97 -0.38 12.21
C GLU A 464 -10.56 -1.27 11.02
N LYS A 465 -9.32 -1.76 11.04
CA LYS A 465 -8.65 -2.42 9.90
C LYS A 465 -8.43 -3.90 10.15
#